data_AF-A0A800F352-F1
#
_entry.id   AF-A0A800F352-F1
#
_cell.length_a   1.000
_cell.length_b   1.000
_cell.length_c   1.000
_cell.angle_alpha   90.00
_cell.angle_beta   90.00
_cell.angle_gamma   90.00
#
_symmetry.space_group_name_H-M   'P 1'
#
loop_
_entity.id
_entity.type
_entity.pdbx_description
1 polymer ?
#
loop_
_entity_poly.entity_id
_entity_poly.type
_entity_poly.pdbx_seq_one_letter_code
_entity_poly.pdbx_strand_id
1 'polypeptide(L)'
;GFVKAVAETVSLSFEQGVFPQSLKLARVIPIHKGGSKTEVSNYRPISMLTSFSKIYEKLMHFRITEFMEKNNSFYEMQYGFRAGRSCEHALLNAQNTLLDSLNRI
;
A
#
# COMPACT_ATOMS: atom_id res chain seq x y z
N GLY A 1 27.14 6.02 13.87
CA GLY A 1 25.96 6.21 14.73
C GLY A 1 24.80 5.39 14.21
N PHE A 2 23.84 5.03 15.07
CA PHE A 2 22.73 4.12 14.74
C PHE A 2 21.93 4.50 13.49
N VAL A 3 21.58 5.78 13.31
CA VAL A 3 20.85 6.28 12.12
C VAL A 3 21.63 6.01 10.83
N LYS A 4 22.95 6.20 10.85
CA LYS A 4 23.82 5.95 9.71
C LYS A 4 23.79 4.48 9.29
N ALA A 5 23.85 3.56 10.26
CA ALA A 5 23.81 2.13 9.99
C ALA A 5 22.47 1.69 9.36
N VAL A 6 21.35 2.26 9.81
CA VAL A 6 20.03 2.01 9.19
C VAL A 6 20.01 2.53 7.76
N ALA A 7 20.47 3.76 7.52
CA ALA A 7 20.52 4.34 6.19
C ALA A 7 21.40 3.51 5.23
N GLU A 8 22.59 3.12 5.66
CA GLU A 8 23.51 2.27 4.88
C GLU A 8 22.88 0.91 4.54
N THR A 9 22.19 0.29 5.50
CA THR A 9 21.49 -0.99 5.28
C THR A 9 20.38 -0.87 4.24
N VAL A 10 19.58 0.21 4.31
CA VAL A 10 18.49 0.44 3.35
C VAL A 10 19.05 0.76 1.97
N SER A 11 20.05 1.62 1.86
CA SER A 11 20.68 1.97 0.59
C SER A 11 21.30 0.75 -0.09
N LEU A 12 22.04 -0.08 0.66
CA LEU A 12 22.63 -1.31 0.13
C LEU A 12 21.56 -2.27 -0.39
N SER A 13 20.47 -2.44 0.37
CA SER A 13 19.35 -3.27 -0.05
C SER A 13 18.70 -2.76 -1.34
N PHE A 14 18.57 -1.45 -1.49
CA PHE A 14 18.03 -0.83 -2.70
C PHE A 14 18.95 -1.00 -3.91
N GLU A 15 20.26 -0.88 -3.73
CA GLU A 15 21.26 -1.09 -4.79
C GLU A 15 21.31 -2.55 -5.25
N GLN A 16 21.24 -3.48 -4.29
CA GLN A 16 21.28 -4.93 -4.58
C GLN A 16 19.93 -5.50 -5.02
N GLY A 17 18.84 -4.79 -4.78
CA GLY A 17 17.48 -5.30 -4.99
C GLY A 17 17.09 -6.43 -4.02
N VAL A 18 17.78 -6.56 -2.88
CA VAL A 18 17.56 -7.64 -1.91
C VAL A 18 17.01 -7.08 -0.61
N PHE A 19 15.78 -7.44 -0.25
CA PHE A 19 15.20 -7.04 1.03
C PHE A 19 15.84 -7.79 2.21
N PRO A 20 16.29 -7.11 3.29
CA PRO A 20 17.01 -7.75 4.39
C PRO A 20 16.15 -8.80 5.12
N GLN A 21 16.69 -10.00 5.31
CA GLN A 21 15.94 -11.13 5.88
C GLN A 21 15.45 -10.86 7.31
N SER A 22 16.25 -10.19 8.14
CA SER A 22 15.89 -9.83 9.51
C SER A 22 14.68 -8.89 9.58
N LEU A 23 14.46 -8.06 8.55
CA LEU A 23 13.32 -7.14 8.48
C LEU A 23 12.04 -7.83 8.02
N LYS A 24 12.09 -9.06 7.49
CA LYS A 24 10.90 -9.81 7.06
C LYS A 24 10.13 -10.44 8.23
N LEU A 25 10.73 -10.46 9.43
CA LEU A 25 10.12 -11.01 10.62
C LEU A 25 8.92 -10.15 11.06
N ALA A 26 7.76 -10.80 11.21
CA ALA A 26 6.52 -10.18 11.65
C ALA A 26 5.82 -11.05 12.69
N ARG A 27 5.15 -10.41 13.65
CA ARG A 27 4.23 -11.10 14.55
C ARG A 27 2.83 -11.09 13.92
N VAL A 28 2.29 -12.26 13.60
CA VAL A 28 0.94 -12.37 13.03
C VAL A 28 -0.10 -12.36 14.16
N ILE A 29 -1.04 -11.43 14.09
CA ILE A 29 -2.14 -11.30 15.06
C ILE A 29 -3.47 -11.42 14.31
N PRO A 30 -4.33 -12.38 14.64
CA PRO A 30 -5.67 -12.47 14.06
C PRO A 30 -6.58 -11.39 14.66
N ILE A 31 -7.20 -10.57 13.82
CA ILE A 31 -8.21 -9.58 14.21
C ILE A 31 -9.58 -10.04 13.75
N HIS A 32 -10.52 -10.17 14.70
CA HIS A 32 -11.91 -10.51 14.40
C HIS A 32 -12.59 -9.40 13.62
N LYS A 33 -13.18 -9.72 12.46
CA LYS A 33 -13.84 -8.76 11.59
C LYS A 33 -15.37 -8.71 11.77
N GLY A 34 -15.98 -9.77 12.30
CA GLY A 34 -17.43 -9.86 12.51
C GLY A 34 -17.94 -11.29 12.32
N GLY A 35 -19.23 -11.52 12.54
CA GLY A 35 -19.81 -12.88 12.49
C GLY A 35 -19.50 -13.70 13.75
N SER A 36 -19.52 -15.03 13.61
CA SER A 36 -19.22 -15.94 14.72
C SER A 36 -17.73 -15.98 15.06
N LYS A 37 -17.41 -15.93 16.35
CA LYS A 37 -16.03 -16.06 16.86
C LYS A 37 -15.46 -17.48 16.80
N THR A 38 -16.32 -18.47 16.56
CA THR A 38 -15.89 -19.87 16.41
C THR A 38 -15.38 -20.18 15.00
N GLU A 39 -15.75 -19.34 14.03
CA GLU A 39 -15.37 -19.50 12.62
C GLU A 39 -14.07 -18.77 12.34
N VAL A 40 -13.02 -19.51 11.97
CA VAL A 40 -11.69 -18.94 11.71
C VAL A 40 -11.69 -17.96 10.53
N SER A 41 -12.56 -18.18 9.55
CA SER A 41 -12.71 -17.29 8.37
C SER A 41 -13.12 -15.85 8.72
N ASN A 42 -13.69 -15.64 9.91
CA ASN A 42 -14.08 -14.33 10.41
C ASN A 42 -12.92 -13.52 11.01
N TYR A 43 -11.72 -14.08 11.03
CA TYR A 43 -10.51 -13.41 11.49
C TYR A 43 -9.62 -13.06 10.29
N ARG A 44 -9.04 -11.85 10.34
CA ARG A 44 -8.02 -11.42 9.40
C ARG A 44 -6.64 -11.47 10.06
N PRO A 45 -5.66 -12.18 9.49
CA PRO A 45 -4.30 -12.12 9.99
C PRO A 45 -3.70 -10.75 9.66
N ILE A 46 -3.12 -10.08 10.66
CA ILE A 46 -2.34 -8.85 10.48
C ILE A 46 -0.88 -9.11 10.86
N SER A 47 0.03 -8.82 9.94
CA SER A 47 1.47 -8.90 10.17
C SER A 47 1.98 -7.63 10.85
N MET A 48 2.30 -7.72 12.14
CA MET A 48 2.93 -6.65 12.89
C MET A 48 4.44 -6.66 12.65
N LEU A 49 4.87 -5.81 11.73
CA LEU A 49 6.27 -5.64 11.35
C LEU A 49 7.06 -4.82 12.38
N THR A 50 8.37 -5.03 12.40
CA THR A 50 9.30 -4.22 13.20
C THR A 50 9.30 -2.76 12.74
N SER A 51 9.62 -1.82 13.63
CA SER A 51 9.73 -0.40 13.28
C SER A 51 10.75 -0.16 12.17
N PHE A 52 11.82 -0.95 12.10
CA PHE A 52 12.82 -0.90 11.04
C PHE A 52 12.26 -1.30 9.67
N SER A 53 11.46 -2.37 9.62
CA SER A 53 10.77 -2.77 8.38
C SER A 53 9.84 -1.66 7.89
N LYS A 54 9.11 -1.00 8.80
CA LYS A 54 8.24 0.12 8.44
C LYS A 54 8.99 1.32 7.88
N ILE A 55 10.19 1.61 8.40
CA ILE A 55 11.07 2.67 7.85
C ILE A 55 11.45 2.31 6.41
N TYR A 56 11.89 1.07 6.18
CA TYR A 56 12.22 0.57 4.84
C TYR A 56 11.04 0.70 3.88
N GLU A 57 9.88 0.16 4.27
CA GLU A 57 8.65 0.17 3.46
C GLU A 57 8.24 1.59 3.09
N LYS A 58 8.32 2.54 4.03
CA LYS A 58 8.01 3.94 3.77
C LYS A 58 8.95 4.53 2.72
N LEU A 59 10.25 4.25 2.79
CA LEU A 59 11.23 4.74 1.82
C LEU A 59 11.02 4.10 0.44
N MET A 60 10.75 2.79 0.39
CA MET A 60 10.47 2.11 -0.87
C MET A 60 9.17 2.60 -1.50
N HIS A 61 8.11 2.75 -0.70
CA HIS A 61 6.82 3.28 -1.15
C HIS A 61 6.97 4.68 -1.74
N PHE A 62 7.77 5.55 -1.10
CA PHE A 62 8.07 6.88 -1.62
C PHE A 62 8.73 6.80 -3.01
N ARG A 63 9.79 5.99 -3.16
CA ARG A 63 10.52 5.86 -4.43
C ARG A 63 9.64 5.31 -5.56
N ILE A 64 8.85 4.27 -5.27
CA ILE A 64 7.94 3.66 -6.27
C ILE A 64 6.87 4.66 -6.67
N THR A 65 6.24 5.33 -5.71
CA THR A 65 5.18 6.30 -6.00
C THR A 65 5.72 7.47 -6.82
N GLU A 66 6.88 8.01 -6.45
CA GLU A 66 7.54 9.08 -7.19
C GLU A 66 7.86 8.67 -8.64
N PHE A 67 8.38 7.44 -8.82
CA PHE A 67 8.63 6.90 -10.15
C PHE A 67 7.33 6.76 -10.96
N MET A 68 6.27 6.20 -10.36
CA MET A 68 5.00 5.98 -11.06
C MET A 68 4.32 7.29 -11.46
N GLU A 69 4.35 8.33 -10.61
CA GLU A 69 3.81 9.65 -10.96
C GLU A 69 4.65 10.30 -12.07
N LYS A 70 5.99 10.30 -11.96
CA LYS A 70 6.89 10.88 -12.98
C LYS A 70 6.73 10.25 -14.35
N ASN A 71 6.40 8.96 -14.41
CA ASN A 71 6.24 8.22 -15.66
C ASN A 71 4.77 8.06 -16.09
N ASN A 72 3.82 8.75 -15.44
CA ASN A 72 2.38 8.61 -15.69
C ASN A 72 1.92 7.13 -15.75
N SER A 73 2.50 6.29 -14.88
CA SER A 73 2.29 4.83 -14.90
C SER A 73 1.12 4.37 -14.03
N PHE A 74 0.49 5.27 -13.29
CA PHE A 74 -0.72 4.94 -12.57
C PHE A 74 -1.91 4.82 -13.52
N TYR A 75 -2.77 3.84 -13.27
CA TYR A 75 -4.02 3.73 -14.00
C TYR A 75 -4.95 4.90 -13.68
N GLU A 76 -5.54 5.47 -14.73
CA GLU A 76 -6.34 6.69 -14.61
C GLU A 76 -7.60 6.51 -13.78
N MET A 77 -8.16 5.30 -13.69
CA MET A 77 -9.34 5.02 -12.86
C MET A 77 -8.96 4.39 -11.52
N GLN A 78 -7.68 4.44 -11.13
CA GLN A 78 -7.25 4.04 -9.79
C GLN A 78 -7.47 5.21 -8.83
N TYR A 79 -8.46 5.10 -7.95
CA TYR A 79 -8.76 6.12 -6.94
C TYR A 79 -8.21 5.78 -5.56
N GLY A 80 -8.14 4.49 -5.24
CA GLY A 80 -7.56 4.01 -3.99
C GLY A 80 -6.04 4.14 -3.98
N PHE A 81 -5.48 4.46 -2.81
CA PHE A 81 -4.03 4.51 -2.57
C PHE A 81 -3.26 5.49 -3.47
N ARG A 82 -3.94 6.54 -3.98
CA ARG A 82 -3.33 7.62 -4.75
C ARG A 82 -3.56 8.96 -4.05
N ALA A 83 -2.51 9.78 -4.00
CA ALA A 83 -2.62 11.13 -3.46
C ALA A 83 -3.57 11.96 -4.33
N GLY A 84 -4.39 12.80 -3.69
CA GLY A 84 -5.35 13.68 -4.38
C GLY A 84 -6.56 12.96 -5.01
N ARG A 85 -6.73 11.65 -4.79
CA ARG A 85 -7.90 10.88 -5.23
C ARG A 85 -8.59 10.24 -4.04
N SER A 86 -9.91 10.12 -4.13
CA SER A 86 -10.75 9.62 -3.05
C SER A 86 -11.92 8.80 -3.59
N CYS A 87 -12.68 8.18 -2.68
CA CYS A 87 -13.86 7.39 -3.04
C CYS A 87 -14.95 8.24 -3.70
N GLU A 88 -15.06 9.53 -3.32
CA GLU A 88 -16.00 10.48 -3.90
C GLU A 88 -15.71 10.72 -5.39
N HIS A 89 -14.43 10.86 -5.75
CA HIS A 89 -14.03 10.98 -7.16
C HIS A 89 -14.43 9.75 -7.98
N ALA A 90 -14.27 8.55 -7.41
CA ALA A 90 -14.69 7.31 -8.05
C ALA A 90 -16.21 7.27 -8.27
N LEU A 91 -16.99 7.67 -7.26
CA LEU A 91 -18.44 7.70 -7.34
C LEU A 91 -18.94 8.72 -8.37
N LEU A 92 -18.39 9.93 -8.37
CA LEU A 92 -18.74 10.98 -9.34
C LEU A 92 -18.44 10.52 -10.76
N ASN A 93 -17.29 9.89 -10.98
CA ASN A 93 -16.94 9.37 -12.29
C ASN A 93 -17.92 8.26 -12.75
N ALA A 94 -18.29 7.36 -11.85
CA ALA A 94 -19.29 6.32 -12.14
C ALA A 94 -20.66 6.93 -12.48
N GLN A 95 -21.12 7.93 -11.73
CA GLN A 95 -22.37 8.64 -11.99
C GLN A 95 -22.36 9.34 -13.36
N ASN A 96 -21.29 10.08 -13.67
CA ASN A 96 -21.15 10.76 -14.95
C ASN A 96 -21.15 9.77 -16.12
N THR A 97 -20.44 8.65 -15.98
CA THR A 97 -20.40 7.60 -17.01
C THR A 97 -21.80 7.03 -17.30
N LEU A 98 -22.61 6.81 -16.25
CA LEU A 98 -23.98 6.34 -16.38
C LEU A 98 -24.89 7.38 -17.05
N LEU A 99 -24.82 8.64 -16.63
CA LEU A 99 -25.60 9.74 -17.21
C LEU A 99 -25.27 9.93 -18.70
N ASP A 100 -23.99 9.93 -19.05
CA ASP A 100 -23.54 10.05 -20.44
C ASP A 100 -24.03 8.89 -21.30
N SER A 101 -24.12 7.69 -20.73
CA SER A 101 -24.61 6.51 -21.44
C SER A 101 -26.13 6.59 -21.68
N LEU A 102 -26.89 7.09 -20.70
CA LEU A 102 -28.34 7.27 -20.82
C LEU A 102 -28.69 8.38 -21.81
N ASN A 103 -27.93 9.48 -21.85
CA ASN A 103 -28.16 10.59 -22.77
C ASN A 103 -27.81 10.27 -24.23
N ARG A 104 -27.15 9.13 -24.50
CA ARG A 104 -26.79 8.66 -25.85
C ARG A 104 -27.80 7.67 -26.44
N ILE A 105 -28.82 7.29 -25.66
CA ILE A 105 -29.95 6.44 -26.08
C ILE A 105 -31.11 7.36 -26.46
#